data_AF-F3GGA8-F1
#
_entry.id   AF-F3GGA8-F1
#
_cell.length_a   1.000
_cell.length_b   1.000
_cell.length_c   1.000
_cell.angle_alpha   90.00
_cell.angle_beta   90.00
_cell.angle_gamma   90.00
#
_symmetry.space_group_name_H-M   'P 1'
#
loop_
_entity.id
_entity.type
_entity.pdbx_description
1 polymer ?
#
loop_
_entity_poly.entity_id
_entity_poly.type
_entity_poly.pdbx_seq_one_letter_code
_entity_poly.pdbx_strand_id
1 'polypeptide(L)'
;MQKSSELLGKSATELRALIGNKQLSPVELLDACIERIERLNPKINAFAATCFERARDEALLAEQAVMQGKSLGLLHGLPIGIKDLEETAGVLTTYGSQLFRDNIPAQDNLFVARLRAAGAIMVGKTNVPELGAGANTRNVVWGATGNPFNPELNAGGSSGGSAAALAVDMVPLCSGSDTGGWEMV
;
A
#
# COMPACT_ATOMS: atom_id res chain seq x y z
N MET A 1 5.95 8.92 23.49
CA MET A 1 5.75 8.53 22.08
C MET A 1 6.08 7.06 21.98
N GLN A 2 5.09 6.22 21.68
CA GLN A 2 5.31 4.81 21.37
C GLN A 2 6.31 4.75 20.20
N LYS A 3 7.36 3.91 20.29
CA LYS A 3 8.36 3.85 19.21
C LYS A 3 7.62 3.49 17.91
N SER A 4 7.80 4.27 16.84
CA SER A 4 7.10 4.08 15.56
C SER A 4 7.11 2.62 15.06
N SER A 5 8.18 1.84 15.32
CA SER A 5 8.20 0.41 14.97
C SER A 5 7.23 -0.47 15.76
N GLU A 6 6.93 -0.15 17.01
CA GLU A 6 5.97 -0.89 17.84
C GLU A 6 4.52 -0.60 17.42
N LEU A 7 4.28 0.57 16.83
CA LEU A 7 2.99 0.92 16.21
C LEU A 7 2.79 0.16 14.90
N LEU A 8 3.78 0.20 14.00
CA LEU A 8 3.68 -0.40 12.67
C LEU A 8 3.65 -1.93 12.68
N GLY A 9 4.21 -2.58 13.72
CA GLY A 9 4.15 -4.03 13.88
C GLY A 9 2.81 -4.57 14.43
N LYS A 10 1.81 -3.71 14.66
CA LYS A 10 0.47 -4.14 15.08
C LYS A 10 -0.33 -4.65 13.89
N SER A 11 -1.25 -5.59 14.13
CA SER A 11 -2.15 -6.06 13.09
C SER A 11 -3.13 -4.97 12.64
N ALA A 12 -3.62 -5.09 11.40
CA ALA A 12 -4.60 -4.15 10.85
C ALA A 12 -5.88 -4.05 11.68
N THR A 13 -6.32 -5.15 12.30
CA THR A 13 -7.51 -5.18 13.17
C THR A 13 -7.28 -4.43 14.48
N GLU A 14 -6.09 -4.58 15.08
CA GLU A 14 -5.70 -3.80 16.27
C GLU A 14 -5.63 -2.30 15.94
N LEU A 15 -4.93 -1.93 14.86
CA LEU A 15 -4.82 -0.54 14.41
C LEU A 15 -6.21 0.08 14.16
N ARG A 16 -7.10 -0.67 13.49
CA ARG A 16 -8.47 -0.23 13.23
C ARG A 16 -9.26 -0.01 14.51
N ALA A 17 -9.10 -0.89 15.51
CA ALA A 17 -9.74 -0.76 16.81
C ALA A 17 -9.21 0.46 17.57
N LEU A 18 -7.90 0.69 17.58
CA LEU A 18 -7.28 1.87 18.19
C LEU A 18 -7.81 3.17 17.57
N ILE A 19 -7.93 3.23 16.24
CA ILE A 19 -8.53 4.36 15.53
C ILE A 19 -9.98 4.56 15.93
N GLY A 20 -10.79 3.50 15.94
CA GLY A 20 -12.21 3.57 16.32
C GLY A 20 -12.42 4.04 17.76
N ASN A 21 -11.49 3.70 18.66
CA ASN A 21 -11.50 4.09 20.07
C ASN A 21 -10.82 5.43 20.36
N LYS A 22 -10.38 6.18 19.33
CA LYS A 22 -9.68 7.47 19.46
C LYS A 22 -8.35 7.37 20.23
N GLN A 23 -7.73 6.19 20.21
CA GLN A 23 -6.43 5.92 20.86
C GLN A 23 -5.26 6.10 19.89
N LEU A 24 -5.54 6.17 18.59
CA LEU A 24 -4.58 6.38 17.52
C LEU A 24 -5.23 7.25 16.44
N SER A 25 -4.53 8.29 15.98
CA SER A 25 -5.00 9.04 14.81
C SER A 25 -4.67 8.31 13.50
N PRO A 26 -5.58 8.26 12.51
CA PRO A 26 -5.25 7.85 11.14
C PRO A 26 -4.09 8.65 10.53
N VAL A 27 -3.95 9.93 10.90
CA VAL A 27 -2.86 10.80 10.42
C VAL A 27 -1.53 10.35 11.02
N GLU A 28 -1.49 10.11 12.33
CA GLU A 28 -0.28 9.59 13.01
C GLU A 28 0.16 8.24 12.43
N LEU A 29 -0.79 7.35 12.15
CA LEU A 29 -0.50 6.05 11.53
C LEU A 29 0.03 6.22 10.10
N LEU A 30 -0.59 7.09 9.30
CA LEU A 30 -0.15 7.35 7.94
C LEU A 30 1.26 7.94 7.91
N ASP A 31 1.56 8.93 8.76
CA ASP A 31 2.88 9.56 8.81
C ASP A 31 3.97 8.55 9.20
N ALA A 32 3.68 7.65 10.15
CA ALA A 32 4.58 6.56 10.50
C ALA A 32 4.83 5.61 9.30
N CYS A 33 3.79 5.27 8.54
CA CYS A 33 3.91 4.47 7.32
C CYS A 33 4.76 5.18 6.25
N ILE A 34 4.52 6.47 6.01
CA ILE A 34 5.27 7.26 5.01
C ILE A 34 6.76 7.32 5.39
N GLU A 35 7.08 7.63 6.65
CA GLU A 35 8.47 7.67 7.13
C GLU A 35 9.16 6.29 6.92
N ARG A 36 8.43 5.20 7.18
CA ARG A 36 8.93 3.84 6.96
C ARG A 36 9.18 3.55 5.49
N ILE A 37 8.26 3.94 4.61
CA ILE A 37 8.39 3.80 3.15
C ILE A 37 9.59 4.60 2.65
N GLU A 38 9.70 5.88 2.99
CA GLU A 38 10.81 6.73 2.55
C GLU A 38 12.18 6.19 2.98
N ARG A 39 12.26 5.62 4.19
CA ARG A 39 13.50 5.04 4.73
C ARG A 39 13.90 3.72 4.06
N LEU A 40 12.94 2.85 3.74
CA LEU A 40 13.22 1.49 3.28
C LEU A 40 13.05 1.26 1.78
N ASN A 41 12.13 1.97 1.14
CA ASN A 41 11.81 1.77 -0.26
C ASN A 41 13.01 2.00 -1.20
N PRO A 42 13.95 2.94 -0.95
CA PRO A 42 15.15 3.06 -1.78
C PRO A 42 16.03 1.81 -1.82
N LYS A 43 15.90 0.89 -0.84
CA LYS A 43 16.68 -0.36 -0.76
C LYS A 43 15.91 -1.58 -1.27
N ILE A 44 14.59 -1.58 -1.08
CA ILE A 44 13.72 -2.74 -1.35
C ILE A 44 12.96 -2.58 -2.67
N ASN A 45 12.62 -1.35 -3.04
CA ASN A 45 11.82 -1.02 -4.22
C ASN A 45 10.46 -1.75 -4.25
N ALA A 46 9.75 -1.71 -3.11
CA ALA A 46 8.45 -2.33 -2.94
C ALA A 46 7.30 -1.46 -3.48
N PHE A 47 7.43 -0.13 -3.39
CA PHE A 47 6.51 0.86 -3.95
C PHE A 47 7.08 1.44 -5.24
N ALA A 48 6.25 1.45 -6.28
CA ALA A 48 6.52 1.99 -7.60
C ALA A 48 6.14 3.48 -7.69
N ALA A 49 4.86 3.79 -7.48
CA ALA A 49 4.35 5.15 -7.44
C ALA A 49 3.75 5.45 -6.06
N THR A 50 3.85 6.69 -5.57
CA THR A 50 3.28 7.10 -4.28
C THR A 50 2.25 8.21 -4.48
N CYS A 51 1.30 8.32 -3.54
CA CYS A 51 0.27 9.36 -3.55
C CYS A 51 0.11 10.00 -2.16
N PHE A 52 1.23 10.29 -1.50
CA PHE A 52 1.28 10.73 -0.10
C PHE A 52 0.47 11.99 0.19
N GLU A 53 0.50 13.00 -0.68
CA GLU A 53 -0.28 14.23 -0.48
C GLU A 53 -1.78 13.94 -0.40
N ARG A 54 -2.30 13.18 -1.35
CA ARG A 54 -3.71 12.72 -1.33
C ARG A 54 -3.99 11.85 -0.11
N ALA A 55 -3.06 10.97 0.25
CA ALA A 55 -3.23 10.10 1.42
C ALA A 55 -3.37 10.93 2.71
N ARG A 56 -2.60 12.02 2.85
CA ARG A 56 -2.67 12.93 4.00
C ARG A 56 -4.01 13.65 4.07
N ASP A 57 -4.52 14.14 2.94
CA ASP A 57 -5.85 14.74 2.87
C ASP A 57 -6.96 13.73 3.26
N GLU A 58 -6.86 12.50 2.75
CA GLU A 58 -7.79 11.42 3.09
C GLU A 58 -7.70 11.03 4.58
N ALA A 59 -6.50 11.05 5.18
CA ALA A 59 -6.30 10.77 6.61
C ALA A 59 -6.91 11.85 7.51
N LEU A 60 -6.78 13.13 7.14
CA LEU A 60 -7.41 14.24 7.86
C LEU A 60 -8.94 14.11 7.86
N LEU A 61 -9.53 13.76 6.71
CA LEU A 61 -10.97 13.50 6.60
C LEU A 61 -11.39 12.28 7.42
N ALA A 62 -10.57 11.23 7.44
CA ALA A 62 -10.82 10.03 8.23
C ALA A 62 -10.79 10.33 9.74
N GLU A 63 -9.84 11.13 10.21
CA GLU A 63 -9.74 11.58 11.60
C GLU A 63 -10.96 12.42 12.00
N GLN A 64 -11.37 13.37 11.16
CA GLN A 64 -12.58 14.17 11.40
C GLN A 64 -13.83 13.30 11.54
N ALA A 65 -13.98 12.27 10.71
CA ALA A 65 -15.10 11.33 10.80
C ALA A 65 -15.10 10.53 12.13
N VAL A 66 -13.92 10.11 12.60
CA VAL A 66 -13.75 9.45 13.90
C VAL A 66 -14.14 10.40 15.04
N MET A 67 -13.66 11.65 14.99
CA MET A 67 -13.94 12.63 16.03
C MET A 67 -15.43 12.99 16.12
N GLN A 68 -16.10 13.08 14.97
CA GLN A 68 -17.54 13.31 14.85
C GLN A 68 -18.40 12.10 15.23
N GLY A 69 -17.81 10.93 15.50
CA GLY A 69 -18.56 9.72 15.86
C GLY A 69 -19.41 9.16 14.71
N LYS A 70 -18.98 9.36 13.46
CA LYS A 70 -19.67 8.79 12.29
C LYS A 70 -19.60 7.27 12.30
N SER A 71 -20.49 6.63 11.55
CA SER A 71 -20.33 5.21 11.21
C SER A 71 -19.05 5.03 10.41
N LEU A 72 -18.16 4.15 10.88
CA LEU A 72 -16.84 3.96 10.32
C LEU A 72 -16.79 2.64 9.54
N GLY A 73 -16.25 2.66 8.33
CA GLY A 73 -16.07 1.45 7.52
C GLY A 73 -15.07 0.45 8.12
N LEU A 74 -15.04 -0.76 7.57
CA LEU A 74 -14.19 -1.85 8.07
C LEU A 74 -12.69 -1.53 7.99
N LEU A 75 -12.27 -0.74 6.99
CA LEU A 75 -10.88 -0.36 6.76
C LEU A 75 -10.60 1.10 7.12
N HIS A 76 -11.55 1.77 7.78
CA HIS A 76 -11.50 3.21 8.04
C HIS A 76 -10.19 3.65 8.69
N GLY A 77 -9.46 4.52 8.01
CA GLY A 77 -8.23 5.13 8.49
C GLY A 77 -6.98 4.26 8.36
N LEU A 78 -7.07 3.05 7.77
CA LEU A 78 -5.91 2.18 7.57
C LEU A 78 -5.18 2.53 6.26
N PRO A 79 -3.84 2.75 6.30
CA PRO A 79 -3.01 2.86 5.12
C PRO A 79 -2.97 1.54 4.32
N ILE A 80 -3.06 1.61 2.99
CA ILE A 80 -3.00 0.45 2.10
C ILE A 80 -2.11 0.70 0.87
N GLY A 81 -1.28 -0.30 0.53
CA GLY A 81 -0.59 -0.37 -0.75
C GLY A 81 -1.42 -1.11 -1.80
N ILE A 82 -1.50 -0.59 -3.02
CA ILE A 82 -2.33 -1.19 -4.08
C ILE A 82 -1.44 -1.73 -5.19
N LYS A 83 -1.57 -3.00 -5.54
CA LYS A 83 -0.82 -3.62 -6.65
C LYS A 83 -0.95 -2.80 -7.93
N ASP A 84 0.16 -2.55 -8.61
CA ASP A 84 0.20 -1.70 -9.82
C ASP A 84 -0.52 -2.30 -11.05
N LEU A 85 -1.22 -3.42 -10.87
CA LEU A 85 -2.16 -3.98 -11.85
C LEU A 85 -3.60 -3.48 -11.65
N GLU A 86 -3.88 -2.85 -10.51
CA GLU A 86 -5.21 -2.33 -10.18
C GLU A 86 -5.30 -0.86 -10.60
N GLU A 87 -6.29 -0.53 -11.42
CA GLU A 87 -6.54 0.85 -11.85
C GLU A 87 -7.00 1.71 -10.67
N THR A 88 -6.34 2.86 -10.52
CA THR A 88 -6.57 3.82 -9.46
C THR A 88 -6.74 5.21 -10.05
N ALA A 89 -7.89 5.83 -9.84
CA ALA A 89 -8.23 7.14 -10.36
C ALA A 89 -7.18 8.17 -9.94
N GLY A 90 -6.57 8.85 -10.92
CA GLY A 90 -5.63 9.94 -10.67
C GLY A 90 -4.29 9.53 -10.06
N VAL A 91 -3.96 8.23 -10.06
CA VAL A 91 -2.65 7.73 -9.59
C VAL A 91 -2.00 6.88 -10.67
N LEU A 92 -0.72 7.17 -10.93
CA LEU A 92 0.07 6.51 -11.97
C LEU A 92 -0.01 4.99 -11.83
N THR A 93 -0.42 4.30 -12.89
CA THR A 93 -0.59 2.85 -12.95
C THR A 93 0.09 2.31 -14.20
N THR A 94 1.27 1.71 -14.06
CA THR A 94 2.11 1.35 -15.21
C THR A 94 2.05 -0.12 -15.57
N TYR A 95 1.45 -0.95 -14.73
CA TYR A 95 1.45 -2.41 -14.88
C TYR A 95 2.87 -2.98 -15.02
N GLY A 96 3.90 -2.25 -14.55
CA GLY A 96 5.30 -2.56 -14.82
C GLY A 96 5.71 -2.52 -16.30
N SER A 97 4.88 -2.05 -17.23
CA SER A 97 5.19 -2.06 -18.67
C SER A 97 5.54 -0.67 -19.20
N GLN A 98 6.50 -0.60 -20.12
CA GLN A 98 6.85 0.66 -20.79
C GLN A 98 5.68 1.26 -21.58
N LEU A 99 4.76 0.41 -22.07
CA LEU A 99 3.59 0.86 -22.82
C LEU A 99 2.66 1.77 -22.00
N PHE A 100 2.67 1.61 -20.67
CA PHE A 100 1.80 2.34 -19.75
C PHE A 100 2.61 3.22 -18.78
N ARG A 101 3.85 3.58 -19.12
CA ARG A 101 4.73 4.34 -18.22
C ARG A 101 4.14 5.65 -17.71
N ASP A 102 3.29 6.30 -18.51
CA ASP A 102 2.64 7.57 -18.19
C ASP A 102 1.11 7.43 -18.00
N ASN A 103 0.62 6.20 -17.80
CA ASN A 103 -0.81 5.92 -17.70
C ASN A 103 -1.37 6.33 -16.33
N ILE A 104 -2.31 7.29 -16.34
CA ILE A 104 -3.04 7.72 -15.15
C ILE A 104 -4.53 7.41 -15.39
N PRO A 105 -5.07 6.32 -14.81
CA PRO A 105 -6.47 5.96 -14.99
C PRO A 105 -7.42 7.07 -14.51
N ALA A 106 -8.53 7.26 -15.23
CA ALA A 106 -9.55 8.25 -14.87
C ALA A 106 -10.48 7.77 -13.73
N GLN A 107 -10.54 6.46 -13.50
CA GLN A 107 -11.48 5.84 -12.57
C GLN A 107 -10.81 4.67 -11.84
N ASP A 108 -11.27 4.44 -10.61
CA ASP A 108 -10.88 3.27 -9.82
C ASP A 108 -11.55 2.04 -10.43
N ASN A 109 -10.84 0.90 -10.45
CA ASN A 109 -11.53 -0.36 -10.69
C ASN A 109 -12.47 -0.71 -9.52
N LEU A 110 -13.34 -1.70 -9.72
CA LEU A 110 -14.35 -2.06 -8.72
C LEU A 110 -13.75 -2.49 -7.37
N PHE A 111 -12.59 -3.13 -7.39
CA PHE A 111 -11.92 -3.59 -6.17
C PHE A 111 -11.37 -2.40 -5.36
N VAL A 112 -10.63 -1.50 -6.01
CA VAL A 112 -10.12 -0.26 -5.39
C VAL A 112 -11.27 0.61 -4.88
N ALA A 113 -12.33 0.77 -5.68
CA ALA A 113 -13.51 1.53 -5.28
C ALA A 113 -14.15 0.99 -3.98
N ARG A 114 -14.21 -0.34 -3.82
CA ARG A 114 -14.72 -0.98 -2.60
C ARG A 114 -13.81 -0.75 -1.39
N LEU A 115 -12.49 -0.82 -1.57
CA LEU A 115 -11.52 -0.55 -0.51
C LEU A 115 -11.64 0.89 0.00
N ARG A 116 -11.71 1.86 -0.92
CA ARG A 116 -11.89 3.27 -0.58
C ARG A 116 -13.25 3.54 0.07
N ALA A 117 -14.32 2.92 -0.43
CA ALA A 117 -15.64 3.00 0.20
C ALA A 117 -15.67 2.41 1.62
N ALA A 118 -14.83 1.41 1.90
CA ALA A 118 -14.64 0.86 3.25
C ALA A 118 -13.76 1.75 4.16
N GLY A 119 -13.24 2.87 3.63
CA GLY A 119 -12.47 3.88 4.37
C GLY A 119 -10.96 3.66 4.38
N ALA A 120 -10.42 2.77 3.53
CA ALA A 120 -8.98 2.58 3.40
C ALA A 120 -8.32 3.81 2.75
N ILE A 121 -7.11 4.14 3.21
CA ILE A 121 -6.32 5.28 2.72
C ILE A 121 -5.18 4.74 1.86
N MET A 122 -5.21 5.01 0.56
CA MET A 122 -4.19 4.50 -0.35
C MET A 122 -2.90 5.33 -0.23
N VAL A 123 -1.76 4.68 0.00
CA VAL A 123 -0.45 5.37 0.07
C VAL A 123 0.32 5.36 -1.25
N GLY A 124 0.02 4.40 -2.12
CA GLY A 124 0.72 4.25 -3.40
C GLY A 124 0.51 2.89 -4.05
N LYS A 125 1.22 2.69 -5.16
CA LYS A 125 1.21 1.48 -5.97
C LYS A 125 2.40 0.59 -5.64
N THR A 126 2.15 -0.69 -5.36
CA THR A 126 3.19 -1.68 -5.10
C THR A 126 3.71 -2.29 -6.40
N ASN A 127 5.01 -2.52 -6.46
CA ASN A 127 5.70 -2.95 -7.66
C ASN A 127 5.30 -4.37 -8.10
N VAL A 128 5.36 -4.63 -9.41
CA VAL A 128 4.90 -5.87 -10.05
C VAL A 128 5.88 -6.31 -11.15
N PRO A 129 5.93 -7.60 -11.54
CA PRO A 129 6.47 -7.95 -12.85
C PRO A 129 5.62 -7.33 -13.96
N GLU A 130 6.21 -7.13 -15.13
CA GLU A 130 5.50 -6.58 -16.29
C GLU A 130 4.21 -7.36 -16.57
N LEU A 131 3.07 -6.66 -16.57
CA LEU A 131 1.72 -7.19 -16.76
C LEU A 131 1.33 -8.31 -15.79
N GLY A 132 2.00 -8.43 -14.64
CA GLY A 132 1.80 -9.54 -13.71
C GLY A 132 2.41 -10.86 -14.17
N ALA A 133 3.15 -10.87 -15.28
CA ALA A 133 3.72 -12.06 -15.87
C ALA A 133 5.09 -12.40 -15.24
N GLY A 134 5.08 -13.28 -14.24
CA GLY A 134 6.29 -13.91 -13.72
C GLY A 134 6.35 -14.03 -12.19
N ALA A 135 7.24 -14.90 -11.73
CA ALA A 135 7.51 -15.19 -10.32
C ALA A 135 8.59 -14.27 -9.70
N ASN A 136 9.01 -13.23 -10.43
CA ASN A 136 10.07 -12.32 -10.02
C ASN A 136 9.56 -10.90 -10.24
N THR A 137 9.36 -10.13 -9.17
CA THR A 137 8.88 -8.75 -9.24
C THR A 137 10.00 -7.85 -9.78
N ARG A 138 10.15 -7.88 -11.10
CA ARG A 138 11.12 -7.09 -11.87
C ARG A 138 10.46 -6.60 -13.14
N ASN A 139 10.65 -5.32 -13.41
CA ASN A 139 10.19 -4.73 -14.65
C ASN A 139 11.13 -3.61 -15.13
N VAL A 140 10.87 -3.14 -16.34
CA VAL A 140 11.69 -2.14 -17.05
C VAL A 140 11.35 -0.69 -16.69
N VAL A 141 10.26 -0.45 -15.97
CA VAL A 141 9.82 0.89 -15.55
C VAL A 141 10.43 1.27 -14.21
N TRP A 142 10.32 0.38 -13.23
CA TRP A 142 10.68 0.60 -11.83
C TRP A 142 11.88 -0.24 -11.36
N GLY A 143 12.32 -1.23 -12.14
CA GLY A 143 13.39 -2.15 -11.76
C GLY A 143 12.89 -3.35 -10.95
N ALA A 144 13.79 -3.96 -10.18
CA ALA A 144 13.50 -5.14 -9.37
C ALA A 144 13.15 -4.77 -7.92
N THR A 145 12.23 -5.51 -7.33
CA THR A 145 11.98 -5.52 -5.88
C THR A 145 12.89 -6.54 -5.22
N GLY A 146 13.67 -6.09 -4.24
CA GLY A 146 14.55 -6.93 -3.44
C GLY A 146 13.82 -7.62 -2.29
N ASN A 147 14.33 -8.79 -1.87
CA ASN A 147 13.74 -9.50 -0.75
C ASN A 147 14.00 -8.75 0.58
N PRO A 148 12.98 -8.55 1.42
CA PRO A 148 13.11 -7.94 2.76
C PRO A 148 14.21 -8.52 3.66
N PHE A 149 14.46 -9.83 3.58
CA PHE A 149 15.43 -10.54 4.40
C PHE A 149 16.85 -10.48 3.82
N ASN A 150 16.98 -10.29 2.50
CA ASN A 150 18.22 -10.02 1.81
C ASN A 150 17.93 -9.32 0.46
N PRO A 151 18.18 -8.00 0.32
CA PRO A 151 17.82 -7.26 -0.90
C PRO A 151 18.47 -7.75 -2.20
N GLU A 152 19.53 -8.57 -2.12
CA GLU A 152 20.16 -9.18 -3.29
C GLU A 152 19.38 -10.40 -3.83
N LEU A 153 18.39 -10.89 -3.09
CA LEU A 153 17.53 -12.02 -3.48
C LEU A 153 16.19 -11.55 -4.04
N ASN A 154 15.51 -12.46 -4.74
CA ASN A 154 14.19 -12.23 -5.31
C ASN A 154 13.10 -12.12 -4.22
N ALA A 155 12.23 -11.11 -4.33
CA ALA A 155 11.04 -10.93 -3.49
C ALA A 155 9.83 -11.82 -3.88
N GLY A 156 10.01 -12.69 -4.88
CA GLY A 156 8.93 -13.44 -5.50
C GLY A 156 8.11 -12.56 -6.44
N GLY A 157 6.98 -13.10 -6.90
CA GLY A 157 6.06 -12.44 -7.81
C GLY A 157 4.85 -13.34 -8.01
N SER A 158 3.73 -12.81 -8.53
CA SER A 158 3.63 -11.48 -9.13
C SER A 158 3.33 -10.34 -8.14
N SER A 159 3.01 -10.65 -6.89
CA SER A 159 2.70 -9.67 -5.83
C SER A 159 3.91 -9.34 -4.94
N GLY A 160 5.14 -9.45 -5.43
CA GLY A 160 6.34 -9.34 -4.60
C GLY A 160 6.55 -7.94 -3.99
N GLY A 161 6.12 -6.88 -4.67
CA GLY A 161 6.10 -5.53 -4.08
C GLY A 161 5.19 -5.44 -2.85
N SER A 162 3.97 -5.99 -2.96
CA SER A 162 3.02 -6.05 -1.84
C SER A 162 3.55 -6.88 -0.67
N ALA A 163 4.07 -8.08 -0.94
CA ALA A 163 4.64 -8.95 0.08
C ALA A 163 5.87 -8.32 0.76
N ALA A 164 6.75 -7.69 -0.03
CA ALA A 164 7.92 -7.01 0.50
C ALA A 164 7.54 -5.83 1.40
N ALA A 165 6.54 -5.02 1.00
CA ALA A 165 6.05 -3.91 1.80
C ALA A 165 5.48 -4.36 3.15
N LEU A 166 4.69 -5.45 3.17
CA LEU A 166 4.12 -6.01 4.40
C LEU A 166 5.21 -6.58 5.32
N ALA A 167 6.16 -7.34 4.78
CA ALA A 167 7.22 -8.00 5.55
C ALA A 167 8.17 -7.02 6.29
N VAL A 168 8.18 -5.75 5.90
CA VAL A 168 8.95 -4.70 6.59
C VAL A 168 8.07 -3.62 7.24
N ASP A 169 6.78 -3.89 7.40
CA ASP A 169 5.81 -3.01 8.06
C ASP A 169 5.71 -1.61 7.42
N MET A 170 5.87 -1.51 6.10
CA MET A 170 5.66 -0.22 5.39
C MET A 170 4.20 0.24 5.50
N VAL A 171 3.28 -0.71 5.40
CA VAL A 171 1.83 -0.51 5.54
C VAL A 171 1.23 -1.74 6.20
N PRO A 172 0.09 -1.61 6.90
CA PRO A 172 -0.57 -2.74 7.54
C PRO A 172 -1.34 -3.64 6.56
N LEU A 173 -1.64 -3.15 5.35
CA LEU A 173 -2.40 -3.87 4.33
C LEU A 173 -1.84 -3.59 2.93
N CYS A 174 -1.91 -4.60 2.07
CA CYS A 174 -1.65 -4.47 0.64
C CYS A 174 -2.69 -5.26 -0.15
N SER A 175 -2.97 -4.85 -1.38
CA SER A 175 -3.67 -5.71 -2.33
C SER A 175 -2.71 -6.68 -3.05
N GLY A 176 -3.26 -7.81 -3.46
CA GLY A 176 -2.60 -8.85 -4.23
C GLY A 176 -3.53 -9.40 -5.30
N SER A 177 -2.99 -10.21 -6.20
CA SER A 177 -3.77 -11.01 -7.14
C SER A 177 -3.01 -12.28 -7.50
N ASP A 178 -3.76 -13.37 -7.67
CA ASP A 178 -3.24 -14.69 -8.04
C ASP A 178 -3.96 -15.22 -9.29
N THR A 179 -3.18 -15.54 -10.32
CA THR A 179 -3.63 -16.16 -11.57
C THR A 179 -2.92 -17.50 -11.86
N GLY A 180 -2.07 -18.01 -10.96
CA GLY A 180 -1.25 -19.21 -11.22
C GLY A 180 -0.48 -19.82 -10.03
N GLY A 181 -0.80 -19.50 -8.77
CA GLY A 181 -0.15 -20.00 -7.56
C GLY A 181 1.01 -19.14 -7.06
N TRP A 182 0.99 -17.84 -7.37
CA TRP A 182 2.12 -16.91 -7.20
C TRP A 182 1.90 -15.90 -6.04
N GLU A 183 1.03 -16.23 -5.09
CA GLU A 183 0.88 -15.52 -3.82
C GLU A 183 1.67 -16.21 -2.69
N MET A 184 2.38 -15.41 -1.89
CA MET A 184 2.55 -15.71 -0.47
C MET A 184 1.65 -14.73 0.29
N VAL A 185 0.67 -15.29 0.99
CA VAL A 185 -0.26 -14.61 1.90
C VAL A 185 0.46 -14.17 3.16
#